data_AF-A0A5S3W6T5-F1
#
_entry.id   AF-A0A5S3W6T5-F1
#
_cell.length_a   1.000
_cell.length_b   1.000
_cell.length_c   1.000
_cell.angle_alpha   90.00
_cell.angle_beta   90.00
_cell.angle_gamma   90.00
#
_symmetry.space_group_name_H-M   'P 1'
#
loop_
_entity.id
_entity.type
_entity.pdbx_description
1 polymer ?
#
loop_
_entity_poly.entity_id
_entity_poly.type
_entity_poly.pdbx_seq_one_letter_code
_entity_poly.pdbx_strand_id
1 'polypeptide(L)'
;MFFATVRSIMSREKYLGMQEGDLDNKKYAKYWNPQMSPMQKHTLHAIEHGPEAGELGFPVTDANTLLKPGYLPLENGFTRLNNGQVFVSVLTKMPKVTGK
;
A
#
# COMPACT_ATOMS: atom_id res chain seq x y z
N MET A 1 47.86 6.44 -19.09
CA MET A 1 47.06 5.98 -17.93
C MET A 1 45.77 6.82 -17.94
N PHE A 2 44.64 6.20 -18.32
CA PHE A 2 43.37 6.89 -18.55
C PHE A 2 42.69 7.21 -17.21
N PHE A 3 42.32 8.47 -16.98
CA PHE A 3 41.42 8.85 -15.90
C PHE A 3 39.97 8.54 -16.32
N ALA A 4 39.36 7.55 -15.67
CA ALA A 4 37.92 7.33 -15.79
C ALA A 4 37.19 8.38 -14.92
N THR A 5 36.62 9.40 -15.56
CA THR A 5 35.64 10.27 -14.92
C THR A 5 34.41 9.43 -14.59
N VAL A 6 34.21 9.14 -13.30
CA VAL A 6 32.95 8.61 -12.79
C VAL A 6 31.89 9.67 -13.04
N ARG A 7 31.05 9.49 -14.06
CA ARG A 7 29.81 10.26 -14.22
C ARG A 7 28.91 9.90 -13.05
N SER A 8 28.84 10.78 -12.06
CA SER A 8 27.78 10.76 -11.05
C SER A 8 26.44 10.77 -11.78
N ILE A 9 25.71 9.65 -11.70
CA ILE A 9 24.31 9.60 -12.08
C ILE A 9 23.61 10.51 -11.06
N MET A 10 23.15 11.68 -11.48
CA MET A 10 22.39 12.59 -10.62
C MET A 10 21.20 11.85 -9.99
N SER A 11 21.35 11.43 -8.74
CA SER A 11 20.25 10.95 -7.93
C SER A 11 19.32 12.14 -7.71
N ARG A 12 18.16 12.16 -8.35
CA ARG A 12 17.11 13.11 -7.94
C ARG A 12 16.85 12.87 -6.45
N GLU A 13 16.88 13.94 -5.67
CA GLU A 13 16.47 13.86 -4.28
C GLU A 13 15.04 13.33 -4.23
N LYS A 14 14.85 12.20 -3.55
CA LYS A 14 13.55 11.59 -3.36
C LYS A 14 12.88 12.32 -2.20
N TYR A 15 11.68 12.85 -2.42
CA TYR A 15 10.87 13.44 -1.37
C TYR A 15 9.56 12.67 -1.20
N LEU A 16 8.97 12.80 -0.01
CA LEU A 16 7.66 12.24 0.32
C LEU A 16 6.61 13.34 0.24
N GLY A 17 5.42 12.99 -0.24
CA GLY A 17 4.29 13.91 -0.37
C GLY A 17 4.38 14.80 -1.61
N MET A 18 3.52 15.81 -1.65
CA MET A 18 3.45 16.80 -2.72
C MET A 18 4.22 18.06 -2.30
N GLN A 19 5.03 18.61 -3.20
CA GLN A 19 5.71 19.89 -3.03
C GLN A 19 4.99 21.02 -3.77
N GLU A 20 5.39 22.25 -3.48
CA GLU A 20 4.99 23.43 -4.24
C GLU A 20 5.41 23.27 -5.72
N GLY A 21 4.51 23.63 -6.64
CA GLY A 21 4.75 23.50 -8.09
C GLY A 21 4.43 22.13 -8.70
N ASP A 22 4.29 21.05 -7.91
CA ASP A 22 4.05 19.69 -8.44
C ASP A 22 2.74 19.57 -9.24
N LEU A 23 1.76 20.40 -8.92
CA LEU A 23 0.43 20.40 -9.52
C LEU A 23 0.21 21.51 -10.55
N ASP A 24 1.24 22.32 -10.83
CA ASP A 24 1.13 23.43 -11.77
C ASP A 24 0.76 22.91 -13.17
N ASN A 25 -0.25 23.54 -13.76
CA ASN A 25 -0.78 23.20 -15.08
C ASN A 25 -1.34 21.76 -15.22
N LYS A 26 -1.54 21.03 -14.11
CA LYS A 26 -2.14 19.68 -14.14
C LYS A 26 -3.66 19.77 -14.09
N LYS A 27 -4.35 19.21 -15.10
CA LYS A 27 -5.83 19.18 -15.17
C LYS A 27 -6.49 18.49 -13.97
N TYR A 28 -5.77 17.55 -13.33
CA TYR A 28 -6.24 16.80 -12.17
C TYR A 28 -5.93 17.48 -10.83
N ALA A 29 -5.27 18.65 -10.81
CA ALA A 29 -4.92 19.36 -9.59
C ALA A 29 -6.13 19.62 -8.67
N LYS A 30 -7.32 19.83 -9.25
CA LYS A 30 -8.59 19.99 -8.53
C LYS A 30 -9.00 18.79 -7.66
N TYR A 31 -8.43 17.61 -7.87
CA TYR A 31 -8.70 16.42 -7.07
C TYR A 31 -7.70 16.22 -5.91
N TRP A 32 -6.66 17.05 -5.83
CA TRP A 32 -5.72 17.00 -4.72
C TRP A 32 -6.42 17.44 -3.43
N ASN A 33 -6.35 16.59 -2.42
CA ASN A 33 -6.82 16.89 -1.08
C ASN A 33 -5.78 16.37 -0.07
N PRO A 34 -5.04 17.25 0.62
CA PRO A 34 -4.04 16.84 1.61
C PRO A 34 -4.68 16.32 2.91
N GLN A 35 -5.99 16.55 3.11
CA GLN A 35 -6.72 16.07 4.27
C GLN A 35 -7.22 14.66 4.02
N MET A 36 -6.54 13.67 4.61
CA MET A 36 -6.96 12.27 4.54
C MET A 36 -8.32 12.09 5.23
N SER A 37 -9.21 11.34 4.58
CA SER A 37 -10.46 10.92 5.22
C SER A 37 -10.20 9.91 6.34
N PRO A 38 -11.10 9.81 7.35
CA PRO A 38 -10.98 8.81 8.39
C PRO A 38 -10.91 7.38 7.81
N MET A 39 -10.10 6.53 8.43
CA MET A 39 -10.03 5.12 8.09
C MET A 39 -11.38 4.43 8.36
N GLN A 40 -11.68 3.38 7.57
CA GLN A 40 -12.86 2.56 7.83
C GLN A 40 -12.70 1.82 9.16
N LYS A 41 -13.79 1.66 9.91
CA LYS A 41 -13.76 1.14 11.30
C LYS A 41 -13.04 -0.20 11.42
N HIS A 42 -13.22 -1.11 10.46
CA HIS A 42 -12.57 -2.41 10.46
C HIS A 42 -11.05 -2.32 10.24
N THR A 43 -10.58 -1.35 9.48
CA THR A 43 -9.15 -1.10 9.26
C THR A 43 -8.52 -0.51 10.52
N LEU A 44 -9.21 0.45 11.15
CA LEU A 44 -8.76 1.03 12.42
C LEU A 44 -8.65 -0.04 13.51
N HIS A 45 -9.68 -0.88 13.66
CA HIS A 45 -9.67 -2.00 14.61
C HIS A 45 -8.49 -2.94 14.38
N ALA A 46 -8.18 -3.28 13.12
CA ALA A 46 -7.06 -4.16 12.81
C ALA A 46 -5.69 -3.55 13.19
N ILE A 47 -5.55 -2.23 13.10
CA ILE A 47 -4.34 -1.52 13.54
C ILE A 47 -4.24 -1.52 15.06
N GLU A 48 -5.35 -1.24 15.76
CA GLU A 48 -5.42 -1.19 17.22
C GLU A 48 -5.24 -2.57 17.87
N HIS A 49 -5.76 -3.62 17.24
CA HIS A 49 -5.64 -5.01 17.72
C HIS A 49 -4.19 -5.52 17.62
N GLY A 50 -3.45 -5.09 16.60
CA GLY A 50 -2.07 -5.48 16.37
C GLY A 50 -1.94 -6.71 15.46
N PRO A 51 -0.81 -7.46 15.54
CA PRO A 51 -0.54 -8.58 14.65
C PRO A 51 -1.48 -9.76 14.92
N GLU A 52 -1.99 -10.33 13.84
CA GLU A 52 -2.81 -11.55 13.87
C GLU A 52 -1.94 -12.82 13.86
N ALA A 53 -2.56 -13.98 14.11
CA ALA A 53 -1.89 -15.27 14.02
C ALA A 53 -1.30 -15.53 12.61
N GLY A 54 -0.08 -16.08 12.56
CA GLY A 54 0.67 -16.28 11.32
C GLY A 54 -0.03 -17.23 10.34
N GLU A 55 -0.77 -18.19 10.88
CA GLU A 55 -1.55 -19.20 10.16
C GLU A 55 -2.73 -18.61 9.37
N LEU A 56 -3.12 -17.37 9.64
CA LEU A 56 -4.16 -16.67 8.90
C LEU A 56 -3.65 -16.03 7.59
N GLY A 57 -2.33 -15.85 7.47
CA GLY A 57 -1.69 -15.37 6.25
C GLY A 57 -1.28 -16.53 5.34
N PHE A 58 -1.00 -16.21 4.07
CA PHE A 58 -0.48 -17.18 3.10
C PHE A 58 0.63 -16.54 2.23
N PRO A 59 1.57 -17.34 1.71
CA PRO A 59 2.63 -16.83 0.85
C PRO A 59 2.10 -16.37 -0.51
N VAL A 60 2.86 -15.53 -1.21
CA VAL A 60 2.46 -15.01 -2.53
C VAL A 60 2.25 -16.12 -3.58
N THR A 61 2.90 -17.27 -3.41
CA THR A 61 2.71 -18.45 -4.27
C THR A 61 1.29 -18.98 -4.23
N ASP A 62 0.54 -18.69 -3.16
CA ASP A 62 -0.83 -19.14 -2.93
C ASP A 62 -1.86 -18.02 -3.23
N ALA A 63 -1.47 -16.98 -3.99
CA ALA A 63 -2.32 -15.84 -4.33
C ALA A 63 -3.67 -16.21 -4.97
N ASN A 64 -3.76 -17.37 -5.64
CA ASN A 64 -5.03 -17.90 -6.17
C ASN A 64 -6.10 -18.13 -5.09
N THR A 65 -5.71 -18.21 -3.81
CA THR A 65 -6.62 -18.25 -2.67
C THR A 65 -7.58 -17.06 -2.64
N LEU A 66 -7.16 -15.89 -3.15
CA LEU A 66 -7.98 -14.69 -3.25
C LEU A 66 -9.18 -14.84 -4.21
N LEU A 67 -9.18 -15.85 -5.09
CA LEU A 67 -10.28 -16.12 -6.02
C LEU A 67 -11.39 -16.98 -5.41
N LYS A 68 -11.20 -17.49 -4.18
CA LYS A 68 -12.23 -18.25 -3.48
C LYS A 68 -13.45 -17.36 -3.25
N PRO A 69 -14.68 -17.90 -3.37
CA PRO A 69 -15.87 -17.12 -3.08
C PRO A 69 -15.92 -16.71 -1.61
N GLY A 70 -16.42 -15.51 -1.35
CA GLY A 70 -16.56 -14.96 0.00
C GLY A 70 -15.31 -14.23 0.48
N TYR A 71 -15.18 -14.16 1.80
CA TYR A 71 -14.06 -13.51 2.47
C TYR A 71 -13.15 -14.55 3.12
N LEU A 72 -11.86 -14.30 3.08
CA LEU A 72 -10.85 -15.09 3.78
C LEU A 72 -10.84 -14.74 5.28
N PRO A 73 -10.18 -15.55 6.13
CA PRO A 73 -10.10 -15.30 7.56
C PRO A 73 -9.47 -13.95 7.94
N LEU A 74 -8.50 -13.47 7.15
CA LEU A 74 -7.77 -12.22 7.38
C LEU A 74 -7.93 -11.27 6.19
N GLU A 75 -9.01 -10.49 6.22
CA GLU A 75 -9.30 -9.43 5.24
C GLU A 75 -8.77 -8.05 5.67
N ASN A 76 -8.54 -7.87 6.97
CA ASN A 76 -8.09 -6.61 7.56
C ASN A 76 -7.12 -6.91 8.68
N GLY A 77 -5.86 -6.55 8.49
CA GLY A 77 -4.81 -6.74 9.48
C GLY A 77 -3.51 -7.19 8.85
N PHE A 78 -2.56 -7.53 9.71
CA PHE A 78 -1.24 -7.94 9.30
C PHE A 78 -0.71 -9.06 10.18
N THR A 79 0.19 -9.86 9.64
CA THR A 79 0.90 -10.90 10.39
C THR A 79 2.29 -11.12 9.82
N ARG A 80 3.12 -11.87 10.56
CA ARG A 80 4.43 -12.35 10.10
C ARG A 80 4.33 -13.84 9.81
N LEU A 81 4.71 -14.22 8.60
CA LEU A 81 4.81 -15.60 8.18
C LEU A 81 6.07 -16.26 8.77
N ASN A 82 6.08 -17.59 8.86
CA ASN A 82 7.20 -18.37 9.40
C ASN A 82 8.53 -18.14 8.69
N ASN A 83 8.50 -17.71 7.42
CA ASN A 83 9.68 -17.37 6.61
C ASN A 83 10.15 -15.91 6.80
N GLY A 84 9.56 -15.16 7.74
CA GLY A 84 9.90 -13.77 8.03
C GLY A 84 9.22 -12.72 7.15
N GLN A 85 8.43 -13.14 6.14
CA GLN A 85 7.65 -12.20 5.33
C GLN A 85 6.50 -11.59 6.13
N VAL A 86 6.09 -10.38 5.77
CA VAL A 86 4.91 -9.72 6.34
C VAL A 86 3.75 -9.87 5.38
N PHE A 87 2.65 -10.43 5.86
CA PHE A 87 1.38 -10.47 5.15
C PHE A 87 0.52 -9.29 5.63
N VAL A 88 0.00 -8.49 4.70
CA VAL A 88 -0.88 -7.35 5.01
C VAL A 88 -2.12 -7.45 4.13
N SER A 89 -3.29 -7.31 4.75
CA SER A 89 -4.60 -7.33 4.09
C SER A 89 -5.41 -6.12 4.54
N VAL A 90 -6.09 -5.47 3.58
CA VAL A 90 -7.01 -4.37 3.87
C VAL A 90 -8.15 -4.38 2.85
N LEU A 91 -9.37 -4.62 3.34
CA LEU A 91 -10.59 -4.49 2.54
C LEU A 91 -11.05 -3.03 2.55
N THR A 92 -10.93 -2.32 1.43
CA THR A 92 -11.46 -0.96 1.30
C THR A 92 -12.78 -0.96 0.56
N LYS A 93 -13.88 -0.63 1.26
CA LYS A 93 -15.20 -0.48 0.62
C LYS A 93 -15.25 0.84 -0.13
N MET A 94 -15.40 0.78 -1.45
CA MET A 94 -15.52 1.94 -2.35
C MET A 94 -16.94 2.07 -2.88
N PRO A 95 -17.88 2.64 -2.10
CA PRO A 95 -19.26 2.79 -2.55
C PRO A 95 -19.30 3.70 -3.79
N LYS A 96 -20.21 3.40 -4.73
CA LYS A 96 -20.41 4.14 -5.99
C LYS A 96 -19.28 4.01 -7.01
N VAL A 97 -18.36 3.07 -6.82
CA VAL A 97 -17.32 2.73 -7.80
C VAL A 97 -17.66 1.39 -8.47
N THR A 98 -17.33 1.27 -9.76
CA THR A 98 -17.48 0.03 -10.54
C THR A 98 -16.12 -0.59 -10.82
N GLY A 99 -16.06 -1.91 -11.01
CA GLY A 99 -14.83 -2.64 -11.36
C GLY A 99 -14.47 -2.65 -12.86
N LYS A 100 -15.12 -1.80 -13.66
CA LYS A 100 -14.82 -1.58 -15.08
C LYS A 100 -13.86 -0.41 -15.21
#